data_AF-A0A842V759-F1
#
_entry.id   AF-A0A842V759-F1
#
_cell.length_a   1.000
_cell.length_b   1.000
_cell.length_c   1.000
_cell.angle_alpha   90.00
_cell.angle_beta   90.00
_cell.angle_gamma   90.00
#
_symmetry.space_group_name_H-M   'P 1'
#
loop_
_entity.id
_entity.type
_entity.pdbx_description
1 polymer ?
#
loop_
_entity_poly.entity_id
_entity_poly.type
_entity_poly.pdbx_seq_one_letter_code
_entity_poly.pdbx_strand_id
1 'polypeptide(L)'
;MQKSQDNYDYPNKPYSKYVKKLEDKGIIQGYMPIIDFKKLGIHVLVVLEVKVTPLVWNSLSETHVAQRLREVPQVISAYRVPESEITHVLVMGFRDIEQKDRILMKLQTRFSQEIIIKAAYPISVNRIITMSPVGLLREVLDKKEPSLEYLFLKNRGSKAQRHD
;
A
#
# COMPACT_ATOMS: atom_id res chain seq x y z
N MET A 1 -8.77 2.81 33.76
CA MET A 1 -8.65 1.69 32.81
C MET A 1 -7.35 0.96 33.09
N GLN A 2 -7.43 -0.16 33.82
CA GLN A 2 -6.31 -1.07 34.11
C GLN A 2 -5.79 -1.66 32.80
N LYS A 3 -4.48 -1.57 32.56
CA LYS A 3 -3.79 -2.39 31.54
C LYS A 3 -3.54 -3.76 32.13
N SER A 4 -4.14 -4.80 31.57
CA SER A 4 -3.75 -6.19 31.82
C SER A 4 -2.36 -6.42 31.20
N GLN A 5 -1.37 -6.60 32.06
CA GLN A 5 -0.06 -7.14 31.72
C GLN A 5 -0.22 -8.65 31.57
N ASP A 6 -0.20 -9.14 30.34
CA ASP A 6 0.07 -10.56 30.09
C ASP A 6 1.57 -10.77 29.93
N ASN A 7 2.07 -11.70 30.74
CA ASN A 7 3.46 -12.10 30.93
C ASN A 7 4.11 -12.60 29.63
N TYR A 8 5.17 -11.92 29.19
CA TYR A 8 6.26 -12.54 28.44
C TYR A 8 7.57 -12.11 29.10
N ASP A 9 8.28 -13.06 29.69
CA ASP A 9 9.57 -12.87 30.34
C ASP A 9 10.67 -12.74 29.26
N TYR A 10 10.83 -11.52 28.74
CA TYR A 10 12.02 -11.14 27.99
C TYR A 10 13.07 -10.56 28.96
N PRO A 11 14.31 -11.07 29.00
CA PRO A 11 15.35 -10.48 29.83
C PRO A 11 15.58 -9.02 29.40
N ASN A 12 15.56 -8.11 30.38
CA ASN A 12 15.78 -6.66 30.32
C ASN A 12 17.12 -6.25 29.66
N LYS A 13 17.37 -6.63 28.41
CA LYS A 13 18.28 -5.90 27.53
C LYS A 13 17.46 -4.74 26.97
N PRO A 14 17.96 -3.49 27.02
CA PRO A 14 17.16 -2.36 26.60
C PRO A 14 16.81 -2.55 25.13
N TYR A 15 15.52 -2.73 24.85
CA TYR A 15 14.93 -2.91 23.52
C TYR A 15 15.47 -1.85 22.54
N SER A 16 15.77 -0.65 23.05
CA SER A 16 16.42 0.45 22.34
C SER A 16 17.76 0.09 21.69
N LYS A 17 18.58 -0.81 22.28
CA LYS A 17 19.86 -1.21 21.70
C LYS A 17 19.67 -2.04 20.42
N TYR A 18 18.59 -2.81 20.32
CA TYR A 18 18.30 -3.61 19.13
C TYR A 18 17.68 -2.77 18.03
N VAL A 19 16.70 -1.91 18.37
CA VAL A 19 16.10 -0.96 17.43
C VAL A 19 17.18 -0.06 16.83
N LYS A 20 18.05 0.52 17.66
CA LYS A 20 19.15 1.37 17.20
C LYS A 20 20.10 0.66 16.25
N LYS A 21 20.44 -0.61 16.52
CA LYS A 21 21.24 -1.42 15.59
C LYS A 21 20.55 -1.66 14.24
N LEU A 22 19.21 -1.71 14.20
CA LEU A 22 18.45 -1.87 12.95
C LEU A 22 18.33 -0.54 12.19
N GLU A 23 18.21 0.58 12.91
CA GLU A 23 18.28 1.93 12.35
C GLU A 23 19.67 2.21 11.76
N ASP A 24 20.74 1.93 12.51
CA ASP A 24 22.14 2.11 12.07
C ASP A 24 22.47 1.26 10.83
N LYS A 25 21.79 0.11 10.67
CA LYS A 25 21.90 -0.77 9.49
C LYS A 25 20.97 -0.38 8.33
N GLY A 26 20.16 0.67 8.49
CA GLY A 26 19.20 1.13 7.47
C GLY A 26 18.00 0.21 7.25
N ILE A 27 17.79 -0.79 8.12
CA ILE A 27 16.63 -1.70 8.05
C ILE A 27 15.37 -0.96 8.50
N ILE A 28 15.47 -0.18 9.58
CA ILE A 28 14.44 0.79 9.96
C ILE A 28 14.87 2.14 9.37
N GLN A 29 14.14 2.59 8.35
CA GLN A 29 14.46 3.84 7.64
C GLN A 29 13.76 5.05 8.26
N GLY A 30 12.78 4.84 9.13
CA GLY A 30 12.05 5.90 9.81
C GLY A 30 10.78 5.41 10.47
N TYR A 31 10.02 6.36 11.01
CA TYR A 31 8.77 6.12 11.73
C TYR A 31 7.63 6.82 11.01
N MET A 32 6.57 6.07 10.69
CA MET A 32 5.36 6.60 10.07
C MET A 32 4.16 6.33 10.97
N PRO A 33 3.25 7.31 11.18
CA PRO A 33 2.05 7.08 11.97
C PRO A 33 1.12 6.08 11.26
N ILE A 34 0.42 5.27 12.05
CA ILE A 34 -0.71 4.48 11.56
C ILE A 34 -1.91 5.42 11.48
N ILE A 35 -2.39 5.67 10.27
CA ILE A 35 -3.42 6.66 9.99
C ILE A 35 -4.79 5.99 9.85
N ASP A 36 -5.79 6.53 10.57
CA ASP A 36 -7.21 6.22 10.34
C ASP A 36 -7.77 7.17 9.27
N PHE A 37 -7.77 6.71 8.02
CA PHE A 37 -8.26 7.50 6.89
C PHE A 37 -9.71 7.99 7.08
N LYS A 38 -10.56 7.16 7.69
CA LYS A 38 -11.97 7.50 7.91
C LYS A 38 -12.11 8.68 8.86
N LYS A 39 -11.33 8.72 9.94
CA LYS A 39 -11.31 9.86 10.88
C LYS A 39 -10.71 11.12 10.28
N LEU A 40 -9.85 10.99 9.28
CA LEU A 40 -9.36 12.13 8.48
C LEU A 40 -10.37 12.61 7.43
N GLY A 41 -11.56 12.00 7.35
CA GLY A 41 -12.57 12.34 6.35
C GLY A 41 -12.23 11.85 4.95
N ILE A 42 -11.37 10.82 4.84
CA ILE A 42 -11.06 10.12 3.59
C ILE A 42 -11.85 8.82 3.57
N HIS A 43 -12.73 8.66 2.59
CA HIS A 43 -13.62 7.49 2.49
C HIS A 43 -13.36 6.65 1.24
N VAL A 44 -12.64 7.18 0.26
CA VAL A 44 -12.33 6.53 -1.01
C VAL A 44 -10.83 6.55 -1.24
N LEU A 45 -10.24 5.38 -1.48
CA LEU A 45 -8.92 5.24 -2.08
C LEU A 45 -9.10 4.89 -3.56
N VAL A 46 -8.15 5.29 -4.40
CA VAL A 46 -8.13 4.90 -5.81
C VAL A 46 -6.75 4.40 -6.15
N VAL A 47 -6.68 3.19 -6.68
CA VAL A 47 -5.48 2.73 -7.40
C VAL A 47 -5.61 3.20 -8.84
N LEU A 48 -4.66 4.00 -9.29
CA LEU A 48 -4.67 4.65 -10.59
C LEU A 48 -3.49 4.16 -11.42
N GLU A 49 -3.77 3.61 -12.59
CA GLU A 49 -2.75 3.28 -13.57
C GLU A 49 -2.58 4.45 -14.53
N VAL A 50 -1.35 4.96 -14.65
CA VAL A 50 -1.08 6.12 -15.50
C VAL A 50 0.12 5.90 -16.42
N LYS A 51 -0.02 6.43 -17.63
CA LYS A 51 1.06 6.53 -18.62
C LYS A 51 1.47 7.99 -18.75
N VAL A 52 2.65 8.32 -18.27
CA VAL A 52 3.32 9.59 -18.53
C VAL A 52 3.83 9.53 -19.98
N THR A 53 3.45 10.52 -20.77
CA THR A 53 3.68 10.51 -22.22
C THR A 53 5.13 10.86 -22.58
N PRO A 54 5.59 10.51 -23.79
CA PRO A 54 6.91 10.92 -24.28
C PRO A 54 7.16 12.43 -24.24
N LEU A 55 6.11 13.26 -24.36
CA LEU A 55 6.22 14.72 -24.27
C LEU A 55 6.87 15.16 -22.96
N VAL A 56 6.47 14.54 -21.85
CA VAL A 56 7.03 14.82 -20.53
C VAL A 56 8.47 14.33 -20.45
N TRP A 57 8.75 13.13 -20.95
CA TRP A 57 10.09 12.53 -20.92
C TRP A 57 11.11 13.28 -21.76
N ASN A 58 10.67 13.97 -22.81
CA ASN A 58 11.53 14.85 -23.60
C ASN A 58 11.97 16.11 -22.84
N SER A 59 11.24 16.50 -21.79
CA SER A 59 11.45 17.75 -21.06
C SER A 59 11.91 17.55 -19.61
N LEU A 60 11.60 16.38 -19.03
CA LEU A 60 11.83 16.09 -17.61
C LEU A 60 12.49 14.73 -17.44
N SER A 61 13.45 14.67 -16.52
CA SER A 61 13.98 13.39 -16.04
C SER A 61 12.98 12.66 -15.14
N GLU A 62 13.22 11.36 -14.96
CA GLU A 62 12.49 10.51 -14.02
C GLU A 62 12.44 11.08 -12.60
N THR A 63 13.54 11.65 -12.12
CA THR A 63 13.60 12.27 -10.78
C THR A 63 12.66 13.47 -10.66
N HIS A 64 12.53 14.30 -11.70
CA HIS A 64 11.60 15.43 -11.70
C HIS A 64 10.14 14.98 -11.73
N VAL A 65 9.82 13.96 -12.53
CA VAL A 65 8.46 13.39 -12.56
C VAL A 65 8.10 12.78 -11.20
N ALA A 66 9.00 12.00 -10.61
CA ALA A 66 8.81 11.42 -9.29
C ALA A 66 8.61 12.50 -8.21
N GLN A 67 9.39 13.59 -8.25
CA GLN A 67 9.25 14.70 -7.32
C GLN A 67 7.87 15.38 -7.44
N ARG A 68 7.43 15.68 -8.67
CA ARG A 68 6.12 16.28 -8.90
C ARG A 68 4.97 15.40 -8.42
N LEU A 69 5.07 14.07 -8.62
CA LEU A 69 4.06 13.13 -8.12
C LEU A 69 4.00 13.11 -6.58
N ARG A 70 5.14 13.23 -5.89
CA ARG A 70 5.19 13.31 -4.41
C ARG A 70 4.57 14.60 -3.86
N GLU A 71 4.60 15.68 -4.63
CA GLU A 71 4.05 16.97 -4.22
C GLU A 71 2.52 17.03 -4.32
N VAL A 72 1.88 16.06 -4.99
CA VAL A 72 0.42 15.97 -5.09
C VAL A 72 -0.14 15.47 -3.75
N PRO A 73 -0.90 16.27 -2.98
CA PRO A 73 -1.31 15.90 -1.62
C PRO A 73 -2.21 14.66 -1.54
N GLN A 74 -2.95 14.38 -2.61
CA GLN A 74 -3.82 13.20 -2.67
C GLN A 74 -3.04 11.91 -2.90
N VAL A 75 -1.78 11.95 -3.36
CA VAL A 75 -0.96 10.76 -3.60
C VAL A 75 -0.41 10.24 -2.28
N ILE A 76 -0.85 9.04 -1.90
CA ILE A 76 -0.38 8.31 -0.71
C ILE A 76 0.87 7.51 -1.05
N SER A 77 0.83 6.83 -2.20
CA SER A 77 1.95 6.04 -2.71
C SER A 77 2.04 6.19 -4.22
N ALA A 78 3.24 6.17 -4.76
CA ALA A 78 3.49 6.17 -6.20
C ALA A 78 4.61 5.17 -6.52
N TYR A 79 4.39 4.35 -7.53
CA TYR A 79 5.31 3.32 -7.98
C TYR A 79 5.65 3.53 -9.43
N ARG A 80 6.94 3.47 -9.77
CA ARG A 80 7.42 3.40 -11.15
C ARG A 80 7.30 1.97 -11.64
N VAL A 81 6.71 1.79 -12.82
CA VAL A 81 6.57 0.48 -13.47
C VAL A 81 7.44 0.43 -14.72
N PRO A 82 8.65 -0.14 -14.67
CA PRO A 82 9.48 -0.29 -15.87
C PRO A 82 8.82 -1.25 -16.88
N GLU A 83 9.11 -1.03 -18.17
CA GLU A 83 8.80 -1.97 -19.26
C GLU A 83 7.33 -2.44 -19.32
N SER A 84 6.39 -1.50 -19.18
CA SER A 84 4.95 -1.76 -19.24
C SER A 84 4.23 -0.70 -20.07
N GLU A 85 2.99 -1.01 -20.47
CA GLU A 85 2.09 -0.05 -21.12
C GLU A 85 1.71 1.12 -20.20
N ILE A 86 1.84 0.92 -18.89
CA ILE A 86 1.73 1.96 -17.87
C ILE A 86 3.12 2.36 -17.40
N THR A 87 3.26 3.60 -16.96
CA THR A 87 4.55 4.08 -16.42
C THR A 87 4.55 4.13 -14.90
N HIS A 88 3.38 4.37 -14.30
CA HIS A 88 3.25 4.51 -12.86
C HIS A 88 1.93 3.95 -12.36
N VAL A 89 1.94 3.46 -11.12
CA VAL A 89 0.74 3.16 -10.33
C VAL A 89 0.70 4.11 -9.15
N LEU A 90 -0.41 4.82 -8.98
CA LEU A 90 -0.63 5.74 -7.87
C LEU A 90 -1.71 5.19 -6.95
N VAL A 91 -1.52 5.33 -5.65
CA VAL A 91 -2.58 5.13 -4.65
C VAL A 91 -2.96 6.52 -4.16
N MET A 92 -4.21 6.92 -4.38
CA MET A 92 -4.70 8.26 -4.05
C MET A 92 -5.86 8.22 -3.06
N GLY A 93 -5.91 9.19 -2.15
CA GLY A 93 -6.99 9.33 -1.15
C GLY A 93 -7.94 10.48 -1.43
N PHE A 94 -9.24 10.22 -1.26
CA PHE A 94 -10.32 11.18 -1.49
C PHE A 94 -11.39 11.12 -0.38
N ARG A 95 -12.01 12.27 -0.13
CA ARG A 95 -13.15 12.42 0.76
C ARG A 95 -14.33 11.57 0.32
N ASP A 96 -14.66 11.63 -0.97
CA ASP A 96 -15.82 10.97 -1.56
C ASP A 96 -15.61 10.74 -3.06
N ILE A 97 -16.57 10.06 -3.69
CA ILE A 97 -16.53 9.74 -5.12
C ILE A 97 -16.57 11.02 -5.96
N GLU A 98 -17.28 12.06 -5.52
CA GLU A 98 -17.38 13.32 -6.28
C GLU A 98 -16.04 14.07 -6.30
N GLN A 99 -15.32 14.12 -5.18
CA GLN A 99 -14.00 14.72 -5.11
C GLN A 99 -13.02 13.96 -6.01
N LYS A 100 -13.08 12.63 -6.00
CA LYS A 100 -12.35 11.79 -6.94
C LYS A 100 -12.66 12.20 -8.38
N ASP A 101 -13.92 12.21 -8.78
CA ASP A 101 -14.31 12.51 -10.17
C ASP A 101 -13.85 13.89 -10.60
N ARG A 102 -14.03 14.91 -9.76
CA ARG A 102 -13.55 16.27 -10.03
C ARG A 102 -12.03 16.32 -10.24
N ILE A 103 -11.25 15.61 -9.43
CA ILE A 103 -9.79 15.63 -9.52
C ILE A 103 -9.31 14.83 -10.74
N LEU A 104 -9.88 13.65 -10.97
CA LEU A 104 -9.51 12.82 -12.13
C LEU A 104 -9.88 13.51 -13.45
N MET A 105 -11.05 14.16 -13.52
CA MET A 105 -11.43 14.95 -14.69
C MET A 105 -10.47 16.12 -14.92
N LYS A 106 -10.04 16.82 -13.86
CA LYS A 106 -9.00 17.87 -13.98
C LYS A 106 -7.68 17.30 -14.49
N LEU A 107 -7.29 16.12 -14.03
CA LEU A 107 -6.07 15.44 -14.48
C LEU A 107 -6.16 15.13 -15.98
N GLN A 108 -7.27 14.53 -16.42
CA GLN A 108 -7.48 14.15 -17.82
C GLN A 108 -7.63 15.34 -18.76
N THR A 109 -8.21 16.45 -18.30
CA THR A 109 -8.43 17.63 -19.17
C THR A 109 -7.22 18.52 -19.25
N ARG A 110 -6.63 18.90 -18.11
CA ARG A 110 -5.50 19.84 -18.05
C ARG A 110 -4.18 19.22 -18.46
N PHE A 111 -4.01 17.92 -18.22
CA PHE A 111 -2.76 17.21 -18.47
C PHE A 111 -2.95 16.09 -19.50
N SER A 112 -3.94 16.22 -20.39
CA SER A 112 -4.30 15.21 -21.41
C SER A 112 -3.11 14.78 -22.28
N GLN A 113 -2.19 15.70 -22.57
CA GLN A 113 -1.00 15.45 -23.37
C GLN A 113 0.18 14.92 -22.56
N GLU A 114 0.13 15.04 -21.23
CA GLU A 114 1.24 14.69 -20.32
C GLU A 114 0.99 13.36 -19.61
N ILE A 115 -0.26 13.09 -19.24
CA ILE A 115 -0.67 11.94 -18.44
C ILE A 115 -1.94 11.34 -19.05
N ILE A 116 -1.87 10.04 -19.32
CA ILE A 116 -3.00 9.23 -19.75
C ILE A 116 -3.38 8.30 -18.60
N ILE A 117 -4.62 8.40 -18.12
CA ILE A 117 -5.18 7.43 -17.16
C ILE A 117 -5.58 6.18 -17.95
N LYS A 118 -5.03 5.03 -17.57
CA LYS A 118 -5.31 3.73 -18.21
C LYS A 118 -6.39 2.95 -17.45
N ALA A 119 -6.36 3.00 -16.12
CA ALA A 119 -7.36 2.39 -15.27
C ALA A 119 -7.48 3.14 -13.94
N ALA A 120 -8.65 3.05 -13.31
CA ALA A 120 -8.92 3.60 -12.00
C ALA A 120 -9.79 2.62 -11.20
N TYR A 121 -9.29 2.19 -10.05
CA TYR A 121 -9.96 1.24 -9.17
C TYR A 121 -10.35 1.94 -7.86
N PRO A 122 -11.58 2.47 -7.75
CA PRO A 122 -12.06 3.06 -6.51
C PRO A 122 -12.35 1.98 -5.47
N ILE A 123 -11.86 2.21 -4.25
CA ILE A 123 -11.93 1.30 -3.11
C ILE A 123 -12.46 2.09 -1.92
N SER A 124 -13.53 1.61 -1.29
CA SER A 124 -13.96 2.19 -0.02
C SER A 124 -12.94 1.88 1.07
N VAL A 125 -12.59 2.86 1.90
CA VAL A 125 -11.71 2.67 3.07
C VAL A 125 -12.25 1.60 4.02
N ASN A 126 -13.57 1.40 4.10
CA ASN A 126 -14.18 0.35 4.92
C ASN A 126 -13.97 -1.07 4.35
N ARG A 127 -13.46 -1.21 3.13
CA ARG A 127 -13.21 -2.50 2.45
C ARG A 127 -11.73 -2.87 2.39
N ILE A 128 -10.87 -2.14 3.10
CA ILE A 128 -9.45 -2.48 3.22
C ILE A 128 -9.32 -3.75 4.07
N ILE A 129 -8.71 -4.79 3.50
CA ILE A 129 -8.45 -6.06 4.20
C ILE A 129 -7.17 -5.96 5.04
N THR A 130 -6.07 -5.46 4.45
CA THR A 130 -4.79 -5.22 5.13
C THR A 130 -3.96 -4.20 4.35
N MET A 131 -3.14 -3.41 5.06
CA MET A 131 -2.10 -2.52 4.51
C MET A 131 -0.79 -2.61 5.32
N SER A 132 -0.59 -3.71 6.04
CA SER A 132 0.50 -3.85 7.01
C SER A 132 1.62 -4.75 6.48
N PRO A 133 2.89 -4.29 6.49
CA PRO A 133 4.04 -5.14 6.15
C PRO A 133 4.42 -6.11 7.28
N VAL A 134 3.73 -6.08 8.43
CA VAL A 134 4.12 -6.87 9.62
C VAL A 134 4.08 -8.37 9.35
N GLY A 135 3.13 -8.86 8.53
CA GLY A 135 3.06 -10.28 8.15
C GLY A 135 4.33 -10.73 7.43
N LEU A 136 4.77 -9.95 6.43
CA LEU A 136 6.00 -10.19 5.67
C LEU A 136 7.24 -10.13 6.58
N LEU A 137 7.31 -9.15 7.47
CA LEU A 137 8.43 -9.03 8.39
C LEU A 137 8.57 -10.26 9.30
N ARG A 138 7.45 -10.80 9.80
CA ARG A 138 7.44 -12.00 10.63
C ARG A 138 7.96 -13.22 9.88
N GLU A 139 7.52 -13.41 8.64
CA GLU A 139 7.99 -14.49 7.77
C GLU A 139 9.52 -14.47 7.61
N VAL A 140 10.08 -13.29 7.28
CA VAL A 140 11.53 -13.12 7.10
C VAL A 140 12.30 -13.38 8.40
N LEU A 141 11.78 -12.95 9.55
CA LEU A 141 12.43 -13.13 10.85
C LEU A 141 12.37 -14.59 11.34
N ASP A 142 11.22 -15.24 11.17
CA ASP A 142 10.99 -16.61 11.63
C ASP A 142 11.58 -17.66 10.68
N LYS A 143 11.98 -17.24 9.45
CA LYS A 143 12.50 -18.11 8.38
C LYS A 143 11.61 -19.30 8.06
N LYS A 144 10.29 -19.12 8.20
CA LYS A 144 9.30 -20.14 7.88
C LYS A 144 8.60 -19.74 6.60
N GLU A 145 8.50 -20.68 5.65
CA GLU A 145 7.68 -20.46 4.47
C GLU A 145 6.21 -20.29 4.87
N PRO A 146 5.49 -19.32 4.28
CA PRO A 146 4.08 -19.09 4.55
C PRO A 146 3.27 -20.25 3.98
N SER A 147 2.48 -20.91 4.81
CA SER A 147 1.51 -21.90 4.34
C SER A 147 0.40 -21.20 3.56
N LEU A 148 0.21 -21.59 2.30
CA LEU A 148 -0.88 -21.11 1.45
C LEU A 148 -2.22 -21.82 1.72
N GLU A 149 -2.26 -22.77 2.67
CA GLU A 149 -3.48 -23.49 3.05
C GLU A 149 -4.59 -22.57 3.59
N TYR A 150 -4.25 -21.34 3.99
CA TYR A 150 -5.19 -20.33 4.46
C TYR A 150 -5.82 -19.49 3.34
N LEU A 151 -5.32 -19.57 2.09
CA LEU A 151 -5.83 -18.74 0.99
C LEU A 151 -7.20 -19.21 0.48
N PHE A 152 -7.50 -20.50 0.55
CA PHE A 152 -8.76 -21.08 0.08
C PHE A 152 -9.20 -22.24 0.97
N LEU A 153 -10.49 -22.61 0.89
CA LEU A 153 -11.04 -23.71 1.66
C LEU A 153 -10.24 -25.01 1.42
N LYS A 154 -9.82 -25.64 2.52
CA LYS A 154 -9.34 -27.03 2.52
C LYS A 154 -10.46 -27.90 1.95
N ASN A 155 -10.23 -28.56 0.81
CA ASN A 155 -11.18 -29.55 0.28
C ASN A 155 -11.49 -30.56 1.40
N ARG A 156 -12.72 -30.56 1.90
CA ARG A 156 -13.23 -31.62 2.78
C ARG A 156 -13.50 -32.86 1.93
N GLY A 157 -12.44 -33.51 1.45
CA GLY A 157 -12.52 -34.84 0.88
C GLY A 157 -12.47 -35.89 1.99
N SER A 158 -13.61 -36.25 2.57
CA SER A 158 -13.91 -37.61 3.06
C SER A 158 -15.19 -37.63 3.89
N LYS A 159 -16.25 -38.20 3.32
CA LYS A 159 -16.80 -39.49 3.78
C LYS A 159 -17.66 -40.07 2.66
N ALA A 160 -17.05 -40.94 1.87
CA ALA A 160 -17.80 -42.05 1.30
C ALA A 160 -18.20 -42.95 2.47
N GLN A 161 -19.47 -42.93 2.84
CA GLN A 161 -20.11 -44.07 3.50
C GLN A 161 -21.13 -44.59 2.50
N ARG A 162 -20.68 -45.52 1.66
CA ARG A 162 -21.54 -46.63 1.25
C ARG A 162 -21.69 -47.48 2.52
N HIS A 163 -22.89 -47.55 3.05
CA HIS A 163 -23.33 -48.73 3.77
C HIS A 163 -24.54 -49.24 3.01
N ASP A 164 -24.42 -50.51 2.67
CA ASP A 164 -25.36 -51.34 1.94
C ASP A 164 -26.72 -51.46 2.66
#